data_AF-A0A6L2JGD8-F1
#
_entry.id   AF-A0A6L2JGD8-F1
#
_cell.length_a   1.000
_cell.length_b   1.000
_cell.length_c   1.000
_cell.angle_alpha   90.00
_cell.angle_beta   90.00
_cell.angle_gamma   90.00
#
_symmetry.space_group_name_H-M   'P 1'
#
loop_
_entity.id
_entity.type
_entity.pdbx_description
1 polymer ?
#
loop_
_entity_poly.entity_id
_entity_poly.type
_entity_poly.pdbx_seq_one_letter_code
_entity_poly.pdbx_strand_id
1 'polypeptide(L)'
;MLKWWTNFPSFGFDAVEDFKENMLKDYCCWFGLKLLVNAADPGLWSDVISRWESITINRLNSQTWSDNKAKLTFVENLLGESEKLMWQQWRTAYPGAYSALETIANDPQNITSQVRQLIIMEDPYRGSTDEQDRAYMDLDRITCEETKNLWSFLEDFRQLAIKSGKLYFPSTTEKLFAKLPPPLSKKIEESFKVRHPGLSAGVLPANKFTHTFILEMCKDAALAKELKDLSFCSAIPIPGYYKNNRKKYGIRKSRTYKRKPHNSHVKPFKRKYKDDRGRVKKYFDDSSIYSISEGEGDVHQNSSIMVQDTLIEEAAFMVIEESNESEMNKKKPDKELPTQSKSCEHDWKENVVTNYTICYYCRILTTNMSRLNCPKCQLTSCALCAKNYLGKTVNVKRKQQHKPEEEKDFSCNKVRLLKELLNEKTEQVQQMIRDQAKEYYESNIAIKKKEELWQTERSLLLRDLTDALKIIDQLKAEQIRLEEEKDEEIIRLKVQLQEKKDKEIEV
;
A
#
# COMPACT_ATOMS: atom_id res chain seq x y z
N MET A 1 -36.02 -16.55 23.36
CA MET A 1 -35.79 -15.56 22.29
C MET A 1 -37.04 -15.13 21.51
N LEU A 2 -38.23 -15.71 21.74
CA LEU A 2 -39.47 -15.38 20.99
C LEU A 2 -40.34 -14.25 21.59
N LYS A 3 -39.85 -13.47 22.55
CA LYS A 3 -40.64 -12.39 23.22
C LYS A 3 -40.22 -10.97 22.88
N TRP A 4 -39.26 -10.77 21.97
CA TRP A 4 -38.70 -9.44 21.66
C TRP A 4 -39.24 -8.79 20.39
N TRP A 5 -40.11 -9.45 19.62
CA TRP A 5 -40.52 -8.99 18.29
C TRP A 5 -41.84 -8.21 18.23
N THR A 6 -42.56 -8.00 19.33
CA THR A 6 -43.93 -7.47 19.29
C THR A 6 -44.07 -5.96 19.56
N ASN A 7 -42.99 -5.23 19.88
CA ASN A 7 -43.11 -3.83 20.35
C ASN A 7 -42.17 -2.84 19.63
N PHE A 8 -42.25 -2.72 18.30
CA PHE A 8 -41.68 -1.57 17.58
C PHE A 8 -42.78 -0.82 16.81
N PRO A 9 -42.89 0.52 16.96
CA PRO A 9 -43.80 1.32 16.16
C PRO A 9 -43.26 1.43 14.73
N SER A 10 -44.18 1.42 13.78
CA SER A 10 -43.95 1.53 12.33
C SER A 10 -43.09 2.74 11.96
N PHE A 11 -41.81 2.51 11.71
CA PHE A 11 -40.94 3.43 10.98
C PHE A 11 -40.87 3.00 9.51
N GLY A 12 -40.75 4.00 8.62
CA GLY A 12 -40.85 3.85 7.17
C GLY A 12 -39.90 2.80 6.58
N PHE A 13 -40.39 2.16 5.52
CA PHE A 13 -39.84 0.96 4.87
C PHE A 13 -38.36 1.07 4.46
N ASP A 14 -37.85 2.27 4.18
CA ASP A 14 -36.52 2.43 3.56
C ASP A 14 -35.36 2.50 4.58
N ALA A 15 -35.60 2.97 5.82
CA ALA A 15 -34.53 3.06 6.83
C ALA A 15 -34.28 1.75 7.60
N VAL A 16 -35.21 0.79 7.48
CA VAL A 16 -35.13 -0.52 8.14
C VAL A 16 -34.31 -1.52 7.31
N GLU A 17 -34.21 -1.34 5.99
CA GLU A 17 -33.35 -2.19 5.14
C GLU A 17 -31.87 -1.82 5.29
N ASP A 18 -31.52 -0.53 5.24
CA ASP A 18 -30.13 -0.07 5.42
C ASP A 18 -29.56 -0.39 6.82
N PHE A 19 -30.41 -0.33 7.87
CA PHE A 19 -29.99 -0.67 9.23
C PHE A 19 -29.86 -2.19 9.44
N LYS A 20 -30.59 -3.01 8.68
CA LYS A 20 -30.43 -4.47 8.68
C LYS A 20 -29.19 -4.90 7.92
N GLU A 21 -28.90 -4.31 6.77
CA GLU A 21 -27.74 -4.70 5.95
C GLU A 21 -26.40 -4.42 6.62
N ASN A 22 -26.25 -3.28 7.30
CA ASN A 22 -24.97 -2.93 7.93
C ASN A 22 -24.74 -3.64 9.28
N MET A 23 -25.78 -3.89 10.08
CA MET A 23 -25.63 -4.67 11.32
C MET A 23 -25.44 -6.17 11.05
N LEU A 24 -26.02 -6.73 9.99
CA LEU A 24 -25.81 -8.15 9.63
C LEU A 24 -24.41 -8.42 9.09
N LYS A 25 -23.80 -7.48 8.34
CA LYS A 25 -22.43 -7.61 7.83
C LYS A 25 -21.39 -7.67 8.95
N ASP A 26 -21.55 -6.87 10.01
CA ASP A 26 -20.57 -6.79 11.09
C ASP A 26 -20.77 -7.85 12.20
N TYR A 27 -22.02 -8.25 12.51
CA TYR A 27 -22.27 -9.31 13.49
C TYR A 27 -21.99 -10.73 12.97
N CYS A 28 -22.08 -10.98 11.66
CA CYS A 28 -21.72 -12.29 11.09
C CYS A 28 -20.22 -12.59 11.17
N CYS A 29 -19.37 -11.57 11.32
CA CYS A 29 -17.92 -11.74 11.40
C CYS A 29 -17.44 -12.31 12.75
N TRP A 30 -18.24 -12.20 13.82
CA TRP A 30 -17.83 -12.62 15.18
C TRP A 30 -18.34 -14.01 15.61
N PHE A 31 -19.32 -14.60 14.91
CA PHE A 31 -19.84 -15.95 15.18
C PHE A 31 -19.96 -16.84 13.93
N GLY A 32 -19.30 -16.45 12.83
CA GLY A 32 -19.49 -16.99 11.47
C GLY A 32 -19.01 -18.42 11.22
N LEU A 33 -19.68 -19.40 11.85
CA LEU A 33 -19.59 -20.82 11.49
C LEU A 33 -20.43 -21.17 10.25
N LYS A 34 -21.38 -20.29 9.88
CA LYS A 34 -22.28 -20.52 8.75
C LYS A 34 -21.76 -19.93 7.44
N LEU A 35 -21.76 -20.73 6.38
CA LEU A 35 -21.52 -20.24 5.02
C LEU A 35 -22.72 -19.40 4.58
N LEU A 36 -22.48 -18.12 4.25
CA LEU A 36 -23.50 -17.24 3.70
C LEU A 36 -22.92 -16.61 2.45
N VAL A 37 -23.42 -17.04 1.29
CA VAL A 37 -22.98 -16.50 0.01
C VAL A 37 -23.93 -15.36 -0.34
N ASN A 38 -23.42 -14.13 -0.42
CA ASN A 38 -24.26 -12.98 -0.75
C ASN A 38 -24.68 -13.04 -2.22
N ALA A 39 -25.99 -13.10 -2.49
CA ALA A 39 -26.53 -13.13 -3.84
C ALA A 39 -26.20 -11.88 -4.68
N ALA A 40 -25.87 -10.74 -4.03
CA ALA A 40 -25.64 -9.47 -4.71
C ALA A 40 -24.25 -9.33 -5.36
N ASP A 41 -23.25 -10.11 -4.94
CA ASP A 41 -21.89 -10.02 -5.49
C ASP A 41 -21.23 -11.40 -5.69
N PRO A 42 -21.45 -12.03 -6.86
CA PRO A 42 -20.76 -13.25 -7.26
C PRO A 42 -19.24 -13.18 -7.25
N GLY A 43 -18.66 -11.98 -7.35
CA GLY A 43 -17.20 -11.79 -7.39
C GLY A 43 -16.52 -12.12 -6.06
N LEU A 44 -17.25 -12.11 -4.95
CA LEU A 44 -16.72 -12.39 -3.61
C LEU A 44 -16.92 -13.84 -3.15
N TRP A 45 -17.60 -14.67 -3.94
CA TRP A 45 -17.99 -16.01 -3.53
C TRP A 45 -16.77 -16.92 -3.27
N SER A 46 -15.75 -16.85 -4.12
CA SER A 46 -14.52 -17.64 -3.95
C SER A 46 -13.81 -17.34 -2.63
N ASP A 47 -13.71 -16.05 -2.26
CA ASP A 47 -13.07 -15.62 -1.01
C ASP A 47 -13.89 -16.02 0.24
N VAL A 48 -15.21 -15.83 0.18
CA VAL A 48 -16.14 -16.22 1.27
C VAL A 48 -16.08 -17.73 1.51
N ILE A 49 -16.13 -18.53 0.44
CA ILE A 49 -16.03 -19.99 0.53
C ILE A 49 -14.67 -20.37 1.09
N SER A 50 -13.56 -19.84 0.57
CA SER A 50 -12.20 -20.16 1.05
C SER A 50 -12.01 -19.92 2.56
N ARG A 51 -12.58 -18.81 3.05
CA ARG A 51 -12.57 -18.51 4.49
C ARG A 51 -13.42 -19.50 5.29
N TRP A 52 -14.63 -19.80 4.82
CA TRP A 52 -15.51 -20.78 5.46
C TRP A 52 -14.92 -22.19 5.48
N GLU A 53 -14.28 -22.64 4.39
CA GLU A 53 -13.62 -23.94 4.32
C GLU A 53 -12.53 -24.07 5.37
N SER A 54 -11.66 -23.06 5.48
CA SER A 54 -10.58 -23.03 6.47
C SER A 54 -11.10 -23.15 7.90
N ILE A 55 -12.16 -22.42 8.23
CA ILE A 55 -12.80 -22.46 9.56
C ILE A 55 -13.45 -23.83 9.80
N THR A 56 -14.17 -24.35 8.81
CA THR A 56 -14.94 -25.59 8.90
C THR A 56 -14.03 -26.80 9.00
N ILE A 57 -12.95 -26.88 8.21
CA ILE A 57 -11.98 -27.97 8.28
C ILE A 57 -11.35 -28.05 9.67
N ASN A 58 -10.90 -26.90 10.21
CA ASN A 58 -10.36 -26.83 11.56
C ASN A 58 -11.36 -27.31 12.61
N ARG A 59 -12.63 -26.93 12.46
CA ARG A 59 -13.71 -27.36 13.35
C ARG A 59 -13.95 -28.87 13.25
N LEU A 60 -14.04 -29.40 12.04
CA LEU A 60 -14.29 -30.82 11.78
C LEU A 60 -13.15 -31.69 12.31
N ASN A 61 -11.89 -31.25 12.20
CA ASN A 61 -10.72 -31.93 12.73
C ASN A 61 -10.63 -31.88 14.26
N SER A 62 -11.18 -30.83 14.89
CA SER A 62 -11.19 -30.71 16.36
C SER A 62 -12.20 -31.64 17.05
N GLN A 63 -13.13 -32.21 16.30
CA GLN A 63 -14.25 -33.00 16.83
C GLN A 63 -14.14 -34.46 16.38
N THR A 64 -14.48 -35.39 17.27
CA THR A 64 -14.60 -36.80 16.93
C THR A 64 -16.01 -37.11 16.42
N TRP A 65 -16.09 -37.96 15.39
CA TRP A 65 -17.34 -38.30 14.71
C TRP A 65 -17.61 -39.79 14.82
N SER A 66 -18.85 -40.17 15.07
CA SER A 66 -19.31 -41.57 15.07
C SER A 66 -19.25 -42.19 13.68
N ASP A 67 -19.59 -41.39 12.66
CA ASP A 67 -19.81 -41.82 11.29
C ASP A 67 -19.70 -40.62 10.34
N ASN A 68 -19.33 -40.91 9.08
CA ASN A 68 -19.20 -39.89 8.04
C ASN A 68 -20.54 -39.19 7.76
N LYS A 69 -21.67 -39.87 7.99
CA LYS A 69 -23.00 -39.30 7.83
C LYS A 69 -23.33 -38.23 8.87
N ALA A 70 -22.98 -38.45 10.14
CA ALA A 70 -23.11 -37.40 11.16
C ALA A 70 -22.24 -36.19 10.83
N LYS A 71 -21.02 -36.42 10.33
CA LYS A 71 -20.12 -35.37 9.87
C LYS A 71 -20.71 -34.56 8.71
N LEU A 72 -21.26 -35.22 7.68
CA LEU A 72 -21.96 -34.57 6.56
C LEU A 72 -23.20 -33.79 7.03
N THR A 73 -23.99 -34.37 7.93
CA THR A 73 -25.18 -33.71 8.50
C THR A 73 -24.79 -32.47 9.29
N PHE A 74 -23.67 -32.51 10.01
CA PHE A 74 -23.14 -31.35 10.71
C PHE A 74 -22.72 -30.26 9.75
N VAL A 75 -21.99 -30.58 8.67
CA VAL A 75 -21.62 -29.60 7.64
C VAL A 75 -22.85 -29.01 6.97
N GLU A 76 -23.87 -29.81 6.67
CA GLU A 76 -25.15 -29.30 6.14
C GLU A 76 -25.78 -28.24 7.08
N ASN A 77 -25.60 -28.37 8.40
CA ASN A 77 -26.08 -27.38 9.38
C ASN A 77 -25.18 -26.14 9.53
N LEU A 78 -23.95 -26.22 9.04
CA LEU A 78 -23.04 -25.08 8.88
C LEU A 78 -23.27 -24.32 7.58
N LEU A 79 -24.20 -24.75 6.72
CA LEU A 79 -24.61 -23.97 5.56
C LEU A 79 -25.67 -22.93 5.96
N GLY A 80 -25.69 -21.82 5.25
CA GLY A 80 -26.75 -20.82 5.27
C GLY A 80 -28.08 -21.39 4.76
N GLU A 81 -29.16 -20.64 4.90
CA GLU A 81 -30.50 -21.13 4.54
C GLU A 81 -30.61 -21.48 3.05
N SER A 82 -30.09 -20.62 2.18
CA SER A 82 -30.03 -20.82 0.73
C SER A 82 -29.11 -21.98 0.34
N GLU A 83 -27.89 -22.01 0.88
CA GLU A 83 -26.88 -23.02 0.53
C GLU A 83 -27.26 -24.40 1.06
N LYS A 84 -27.92 -24.45 2.23
CA LYS A 84 -28.48 -25.68 2.78
C LYS A 84 -29.59 -26.22 1.88
N LEU A 85 -30.49 -25.36 1.41
CA LEU A 85 -31.55 -25.79 0.49
C LEU A 85 -30.96 -26.34 -0.82
N MET A 86 -29.95 -25.67 -1.37
CA MET A 86 -29.19 -26.15 -2.54
C MET A 86 -28.55 -27.51 -2.28
N TRP A 87 -27.88 -27.69 -1.14
CA TRP A 87 -27.26 -28.96 -0.74
C TRP A 87 -28.29 -30.09 -0.66
N GLN A 88 -29.44 -29.81 -0.04
CA GLN A 88 -30.56 -30.75 0.07
C GLN A 88 -31.12 -31.13 -1.30
N GLN A 89 -31.33 -30.15 -2.18
CA GLN A 89 -31.77 -30.39 -3.56
C GLN A 89 -30.77 -31.26 -4.32
N TRP A 90 -29.47 -30.97 -4.20
CA TRP A 90 -28.42 -31.75 -4.86
C TRP A 90 -28.39 -33.21 -4.38
N ARG A 91 -28.38 -33.46 -3.06
CA ARG A 91 -28.36 -34.85 -2.55
C ARG A 91 -29.63 -35.63 -2.88
N THR A 92 -30.77 -34.94 -3.01
CA THR A 92 -32.03 -35.55 -3.46
C THR A 92 -32.01 -35.88 -4.95
N ALA A 93 -31.42 -35.01 -5.78
CA ALA A 93 -31.31 -35.23 -7.23
C ALA A 93 -30.24 -36.27 -7.58
N TYR A 94 -29.15 -36.36 -6.81
CA TYR A 94 -27.99 -37.21 -7.07
C TYR A 94 -27.62 -38.11 -5.87
N PRO A 95 -28.50 -39.07 -5.50
CA PRO A 95 -28.28 -39.92 -4.32
C PRO A 95 -27.01 -40.78 -4.42
N GLY A 96 -26.65 -41.23 -5.63
CA GLY A 96 -25.42 -42.00 -5.87
C GLY A 96 -24.15 -41.19 -5.60
N ALA A 97 -24.12 -39.92 -6.04
CA ALA A 97 -23.00 -39.03 -5.79
C ALA A 97 -22.86 -38.68 -4.30
N TYR A 98 -23.99 -38.51 -3.60
CA TYR A 98 -24.00 -38.30 -2.15
C TYR A 98 -23.45 -39.51 -1.39
N SER A 99 -23.84 -40.73 -1.78
CA SER A 99 -23.30 -41.95 -1.18
C SER A 99 -21.80 -42.12 -1.45
N ALA A 100 -21.33 -41.77 -2.65
CA ALA A 100 -19.91 -41.75 -2.96
C ALA A 100 -19.13 -40.71 -2.14
N LEU A 101 -19.74 -39.55 -1.85
CA LEU A 101 -19.15 -38.57 -0.95
C LEU A 101 -19.04 -39.11 0.48
N GLU A 102 -20.08 -39.80 0.97
CA GLU A 102 -20.11 -40.39 2.31
C GLU A 102 -18.97 -41.38 2.56
N THR A 103 -18.53 -42.12 1.54
CA THR A 103 -17.39 -43.05 1.69
C THR A 103 -16.05 -42.33 1.81
N ILE A 104 -15.87 -41.18 1.15
CA ILE A 104 -14.62 -40.40 1.15
C ILE A 104 -14.61 -39.20 2.11
N ALA A 105 -15.73 -38.94 2.80
CA ALA A 105 -15.93 -37.83 3.74
C ALA A 105 -15.09 -37.92 5.03
N ASN A 106 -14.28 -38.97 5.18
CA ASN A 106 -13.34 -39.10 6.28
C ASN A 106 -12.35 -37.92 6.30
N ASP A 107 -11.90 -37.49 5.12
CA ASP A 107 -11.18 -36.23 4.93
C ASP A 107 -12.20 -35.06 4.85
N PRO A 108 -12.18 -34.08 5.78
CA PRO A 108 -13.03 -32.90 5.72
C PRO A 108 -12.90 -32.11 4.40
N GLN A 109 -11.72 -32.12 3.78
CA GLN A 109 -11.45 -31.39 2.54
C GLN A 109 -12.37 -31.85 1.40
N ASN A 110 -12.68 -33.15 1.34
CA ASN A 110 -13.58 -33.69 0.31
C ASN A 110 -15.01 -33.16 0.43
N ILE A 111 -15.46 -32.89 1.66
CA ILE A 111 -16.80 -32.35 1.91
C ILE A 111 -16.86 -30.89 1.47
N THR A 112 -15.88 -30.09 1.89
CA THR A 112 -15.82 -28.67 1.54
C THR A 112 -15.62 -28.46 0.04
N SER A 113 -14.76 -29.25 -0.59
CA SER A 113 -14.59 -29.25 -2.06
C SER A 113 -15.88 -29.57 -2.79
N GLN A 114 -16.71 -30.50 -2.29
CA GLN A 114 -18.00 -30.78 -2.90
C GLN A 114 -18.96 -29.58 -2.77
N VAL A 115 -19.02 -28.94 -1.61
CA VAL A 115 -19.83 -27.72 -1.41
C VAL A 115 -19.39 -26.61 -2.35
N ARG A 116 -18.08 -26.37 -2.46
CA ARG A 116 -17.51 -25.40 -3.40
C ARG A 116 -17.89 -25.72 -4.84
N GLN A 117 -17.73 -26.97 -5.26
CA GLN A 117 -18.09 -27.40 -6.61
C GLN A 117 -19.58 -27.16 -6.92
N LEU A 118 -20.48 -27.31 -5.95
CA LEU A 118 -21.91 -27.03 -6.17
C LEU A 118 -22.23 -25.55 -6.37
N ILE A 119 -21.46 -24.66 -5.75
CA ILE A 119 -21.72 -23.21 -5.77
C ILE A 119 -21.01 -22.55 -6.95
N ILE A 120 -19.71 -22.80 -7.12
CA ILE A 120 -18.87 -22.11 -8.11
C ILE A 120 -18.38 -23.01 -9.25
N MET A 121 -18.63 -24.33 -9.20
CA MET A 121 -18.13 -25.31 -10.19
C MET A 121 -16.59 -25.39 -10.33
N GLU A 122 -15.86 -24.65 -9.51
CA GLU A 122 -14.41 -24.64 -9.41
C GLU A 122 -13.95 -25.40 -8.15
N ASP A 123 -12.82 -26.09 -8.23
CA ASP A 123 -12.21 -26.76 -7.09
C ASP A 123 -10.69 -26.74 -7.22
N PRO A 124 -10.01 -25.76 -6.58
CA PRO A 124 -8.56 -25.66 -6.60
C PRO A 124 -7.86 -26.91 -6.06
N TYR A 125 -8.50 -27.65 -5.15
CA TYR A 125 -7.93 -28.86 -4.56
C TYR A 125 -7.93 -30.03 -5.56
N ARG A 126 -8.95 -30.12 -6.43
CA ARG A 126 -9.04 -31.13 -7.50
C ARG A 126 -8.53 -30.65 -8.86
N GLY A 127 -8.04 -29.41 -8.95
CA GLY A 127 -7.46 -28.84 -10.17
C GLY A 127 -8.48 -28.33 -11.20
N SER A 128 -9.72 -28.01 -10.80
CA SER A 128 -10.69 -27.30 -11.64
C SER A 128 -10.57 -25.79 -11.41
N THR A 129 -10.06 -25.04 -12.39
CA THR A 129 -9.34 -23.78 -12.12
C THR A 129 -9.53 -22.68 -13.17
N ASP A 130 -10.77 -22.36 -13.55
CA ASP A 130 -11.05 -21.21 -14.42
C ASP A 130 -10.51 -19.89 -13.81
N GLU A 131 -10.53 -19.71 -12.48
CA GLU A 131 -9.86 -18.60 -11.79
C GLU A 131 -8.34 -18.62 -11.96
N GLN A 132 -7.68 -19.78 -11.84
CA GLN A 132 -6.21 -19.84 -11.97
C GLN A 132 -5.76 -19.64 -13.41
N ASP A 133 -6.53 -20.14 -14.38
CA ASP A 133 -6.27 -19.94 -15.80
C ASP A 133 -6.47 -18.49 -16.21
N ARG A 134 -7.53 -17.82 -15.71
CA ARG A 134 -7.71 -16.38 -15.86
C ARG A 134 -6.55 -15.60 -15.26
N ALA A 135 -6.16 -15.90 -14.02
CA ALA A 135 -5.02 -15.26 -13.37
C ALA A 135 -3.70 -15.47 -14.15
N TYR A 136 -3.52 -16.65 -14.75
CA TYR A 136 -2.37 -16.93 -15.60
C TYR A 136 -2.40 -16.15 -16.92
N MET A 137 -3.56 -15.97 -17.53
CA MET A 137 -3.71 -15.09 -18.70
C MET A 137 -3.45 -13.61 -18.34
N ASP A 138 -3.87 -13.18 -17.15
CA ASP A 138 -3.62 -11.81 -16.69
C ASP A 138 -2.14 -11.55 -16.38
N LEU A 139 -1.38 -12.59 -15.96
CA LEU A 139 0.09 -12.51 -15.90
C LEU A 139 0.74 -12.23 -17.27
N ASP A 140 0.12 -12.68 -18.36
CA ASP A 140 0.62 -12.38 -19.71
C ASP A 140 0.26 -10.96 -20.17
N ARG A 141 -0.81 -10.38 -19.61
CA ARG A 141 -1.26 -9.02 -19.92
C ARG A 141 -0.47 -7.96 -19.15
N ILE A 142 -0.09 -8.24 -17.90
CA ILE A 142 0.65 -7.27 -17.10
C ILE A 142 2.04 -7.00 -17.70
N THR A 143 2.40 -5.72 -17.80
CA THR A 143 3.69 -5.24 -18.31
C THR A 143 4.15 -4.04 -17.49
N CYS A 144 5.46 -3.86 -17.35
CA CYS A 144 6.05 -2.69 -16.69
C CYS A 144 6.87 -1.88 -17.71
N GLU A 145 6.28 -0.81 -18.24
CA GLU A 145 6.98 0.07 -19.20
C GLU A 145 7.85 1.12 -18.49
N GLU A 146 7.34 1.68 -17.40
CA GLU A 146 8.02 2.74 -16.63
C GLU A 146 8.62 2.22 -15.32
N THR A 147 9.86 2.63 -15.03
CA THR A 147 10.55 2.29 -13.77
C THR A 147 9.86 2.84 -12.52
N LYS A 148 8.99 3.86 -12.65
CA LYS A 148 8.21 4.44 -11.54
C LYS A 148 7.19 3.47 -10.97
N ASN A 149 6.57 2.65 -11.83
CA ASN A 149 5.48 1.74 -11.46
C ASN A 149 5.99 0.36 -11.06
N LEU A 150 7.31 0.20 -10.91
CA LEU A 150 7.94 -1.08 -10.68
C LEU A 150 7.43 -1.79 -9.42
N TRP A 151 7.27 -1.07 -8.30
CA TRP A 151 6.82 -1.68 -7.05
C TRP A 151 5.37 -2.13 -7.12
N SER A 152 4.50 -1.33 -7.74
CA SER A 152 3.10 -1.72 -8.02
C SER A 152 3.08 -2.97 -8.88
N PHE A 153 3.83 -2.96 -10.00
CA PHE A 153 3.95 -4.10 -10.89
C PHE A 153 4.42 -5.37 -10.16
N LEU A 154 5.43 -5.27 -9.30
CA LEU A 154 5.96 -6.42 -8.55
C LEU A 154 4.93 -6.99 -7.56
N GLU A 155 4.12 -6.13 -6.95
CA GLU A 155 3.03 -6.56 -6.05
C GLU A 155 1.88 -7.18 -6.85
N ASP A 156 1.44 -6.55 -7.93
CA ASP A 156 0.39 -7.05 -8.80
C ASP A 156 0.77 -8.40 -9.42
N PHE A 157 2.00 -8.51 -9.93
CA PHE A 157 2.55 -9.75 -10.47
C PHE A 157 2.61 -10.84 -9.40
N ARG A 158 3.01 -10.49 -8.16
CA ARG A 158 3.02 -11.42 -7.02
C ARG A 158 1.62 -11.97 -6.75
N GLN A 159 0.61 -11.10 -6.70
CA GLN A 159 -0.77 -11.51 -6.43
C GLN A 159 -1.32 -12.42 -7.52
N LEU A 160 -1.09 -12.09 -8.80
CA LEU A 160 -1.49 -12.91 -9.93
C LEU A 160 -0.75 -14.26 -9.97
N ALA A 161 0.54 -14.28 -9.60
CA ALA A 161 1.32 -15.52 -9.51
C ALA A 161 0.85 -16.44 -8.37
N ILE A 162 0.36 -15.87 -7.26
CA ILE A 162 -0.26 -16.63 -6.17
C ILE A 162 -1.61 -17.20 -6.65
N LYS A 163 -2.48 -16.36 -7.22
CA LYS A 163 -3.82 -16.77 -7.69
C LYS A 163 -3.76 -17.84 -8.78
N SER A 164 -2.77 -17.79 -9.67
CA SER A 164 -2.59 -18.80 -10.71
C SER A 164 -2.03 -20.14 -10.21
N GLY A 165 -1.61 -20.25 -8.95
CA GLY A 165 -0.97 -21.45 -8.41
C GLY A 165 0.41 -21.76 -8.99
N LYS A 166 0.94 -20.90 -9.87
CA LYS A 166 2.18 -21.14 -10.63
C LYS A 166 3.40 -20.39 -10.09
N LEU A 167 3.41 -20.11 -8.78
CA LEU A 167 4.43 -19.30 -8.10
C LEU A 167 5.85 -19.90 -8.17
N TYR A 168 5.95 -21.23 -8.15
CA TYR A 168 7.20 -21.99 -8.15
C TYR A 168 7.50 -22.63 -9.51
N PHE A 169 6.89 -22.13 -10.58
CA PHE A 169 7.21 -22.59 -11.93
C PHE A 169 8.35 -21.73 -12.51
N PRO A 170 9.38 -22.35 -13.12
CA PRO A 170 10.46 -21.61 -13.77
C PRO A 170 9.93 -20.61 -14.80
N SER A 171 8.95 -21.02 -15.62
CA SER A 171 8.37 -20.17 -16.66
C SER A 171 7.73 -18.90 -16.11
N THR A 172 7.07 -18.94 -14.95
CA THR A 172 6.51 -17.75 -14.30
C THR A 172 7.62 -16.81 -13.80
N THR A 173 8.73 -17.37 -13.33
CA THR A 173 9.89 -16.60 -12.84
C THR A 173 10.63 -15.94 -14.01
N GLU A 174 10.78 -16.63 -15.13
CA GLU A 174 11.31 -16.07 -16.37
C GLU A 174 10.41 -14.96 -16.93
N LYS A 175 9.08 -15.16 -16.90
CA LYS A 175 8.09 -14.14 -17.26
C LYS A 175 8.24 -12.89 -16.39
N LEU A 176 8.46 -13.02 -15.09
CA LEU A 176 8.69 -11.88 -14.21
C LEU A 176 9.85 -11.02 -14.75
N PHE A 177 11.02 -11.61 -15.00
CA PHE A 177 12.18 -10.88 -15.49
C PHE A 177 11.95 -10.28 -16.89
N ALA A 178 11.30 -11.00 -17.79
CA ALA A 178 10.97 -10.52 -19.13
C ALA A 178 10.02 -9.32 -19.13
N LYS A 179 9.16 -9.21 -18.11
CA LYS A 179 8.15 -8.15 -17.97
C LYS A 179 8.64 -6.92 -17.19
N LEU A 180 9.83 -7.00 -16.58
CA LEU A 180 10.49 -5.84 -15.96
C LEU A 180 10.84 -4.78 -17.02
N PRO A 181 11.04 -3.51 -16.61
CA PRO A 181 11.48 -2.46 -17.52
C PRO A 181 12.72 -2.88 -18.32
N PRO A 182 12.77 -2.65 -19.65
CA PRO A 182 13.87 -3.06 -20.51
C PRO A 182 15.29 -2.70 -20.01
N PRO A 183 15.56 -1.52 -19.41
CA PRO A 183 16.91 -1.21 -18.92
C PRO A 183 17.36 -2.05 -17.72
N LEU A 184 16.42 -2.66 -16.99
CA LEU A 184 16.68 -3.41 -15.76
C LEU A 184 16.58 -4.92 -15.97
N SER A 185 15.65 -5.37 -16.82
CA SER A 185 15.30 -6.78 -17.06
C SER A 185 16.53 -7.72 -17.16
N LYS A 186 17.38 -7.52 -18.18
CA LYS A 186 18.55 -8.39 -18.42
C LYS A 186 19.57 -8.36 -17.27
N LYS A 187 19.86 -7.16 -16.75
CA LYS A 187 20.86 -6.98 -15.67
C LYS A 187 20.44 -7.72 -14.40
N ILE A 188 19.16 -7.66 -14.07
CA ILE A 188 18.60 -8.29 -12.87
C ILE A 188 18.58 -9.81 -13.06
N GLU A 189 18.14 -10.30 -14.22
CA GLU A 189 18.10 -11.74 -14.51
C GLU A 189 19.49 -12.39 -14.43
N GLU A 190 20.50 -11.79 -15.08
CA GLU A 190 21.88 -12.26 -15.03
C GLU A 190 22.43 -12.23 -13.61
N SER A 191 22.23 -11.12 -12.89
CA SER A 191 22.70 -10.98 -11.50
C SER A 191 22.02 -11.96 -10.55
N PHE A 192 20.75 -12.28 -10.77
CA PHE A 192 19.99 -13.26 -9.99
C PHE A 192 20.55 -14.67 -10.20
N LYS A 193 20.76 -15.08 -11.46
CA LYS A 193 21.32 -16.40 -11.80
C LYS A 193 22.73 -16.59 -11.24
N VAL A 194 23.55 -15.54 -11.23
CA VAL A 194 24.91 -15.58 -10.65
C VAL A 194 24.88 -15.68 -9.13
N ARG A 195 24.01 -14.90 -8.45
CA ARG A 195 23.96 -14.87 -6.98
C ARG A 195 23.26 -16.11 -6.38
N HIS A 196 22.36 -16.75 -7.14
CA HIS A 196 21.59 -17.91 -6.70
C HIS A 196 21.70 -19.09 -7.69
N PRO A 197 22.86 -19.77 -7.77
CA PRO A 197 23.01 -20.94 -8.62
C PRO A 197 22.09 -22.07 -8.13
N GLY A 198 21.23 -22.58 -9.02
CA GLY A 198 20.29 -23.67 -8.74
C GLY A 198 18.85 -23.25 -8.41
N LEU A 199 18.59 -21.96 -8.17
CA LEU A 199 17.23 -21.44 -7.98
C LEU A 199 16.64 -20.97 -9.32
N SER A 200 16.09 -21.90 -10.10
CA SER A 200 15.44 -21.60 -11.38
C SER A 200 13.97 -21.18 -11.24
N ALA A 201 13.37 -21.39 -10.06
CA ALA A 201 11.95 -21.15 -9.85
C ALA A 201 11.68 -20.49 -8.49
N GLY A 202 10.90 -19.40 -8.52
CA GLY A 202 10.46 -18.70 -7.32
C GLY A 202 10.26 -17.21 -7.58
N VAL A 203 9.00 -16.82 -7.82
CA VAL A 203 8.62 -15.42 -8.03
C VAL A 203 8.92 -14.56 -6.79
N LEU A 204 8.68 -15.08 -5.58
CA LEU A 204 8.93 -14.33 -4.33
C LEU A 204 10.43 -14.05 -4.08
N PRO A 205 11.34 -15.05 -4.15
CA PRO A 205 12.77 -14.79 -4.11
C PRO A 205 13.24 -13.80 -5.19
N ALA A 206 12.76 -13.94 -6.43
CA ALA A 206 13.11 -13.05 -7.53
C ALA A 206 12.61 -11.61 -7.30
N ASN A 207 11.40 -11.44 -6.76
CA ASN A 207 10.85 -10.14 -6.39
C ASN A 207 11.67 -9.49 -5.26
N LYS A 208 11.97 -10.25 -4.19
CA LYS A 208 12.83 -9.76 -3.09
C LYS A 208 14.22 -9.37 -3.60
N PHE A 209 14.81 -10.17 -4.48
CA PHE A 209 16.09 -9.88 -5.09
C PHE A 209 16.06 -8.60 -5.92
N THR A 210 15.02 -8.44 -6.76
CA THR A 210 14.79 -7.22 -7.56
C THR A 210 14.76 -5.99 -6.66
N HIS A 211 14.08 -6.07 -5.51
CA HIS A 211 14.08 -4.98 -4.53
C HIS A 211 15.48 -4.67 -3.98
N THR A 212 16.23 -5.69 -3.56
CA THR A 212 17.59 -5.50 -3.04
C THR A 212 18.56 -4.97 -4.09
N PHE A 213 18.44 -5.42 -5.33
CA PHE A 213 19.30 -5.01 -6.44
C PHE A 213 19.12 -3.52 -6.77
N ILE A 214 17.87 -3.05 -6.79
CA ILE A 214 17.57 -1.64 -7.05
C ILE A 214 18.02 -0.76 -5.90
N LEU A 215 17.88 -1.24 -4.67
CA LEU A 215 18.42 -0.56 -3.50
C LEU A 215 19.94 -0.37 -3.62
N GLU A 216 20.69 -1.40 -4.04
CA GLU A 216 22.13 -1.32 -4.33
C GLU A 216 22.40 -0.27 -5.42
N MET A 217 21.68 -0.31 -6.55
CA MET A 217 21.83 0.68 -7.62
C MET A 217 21.53 2.12 -7.17
N CYS A 218 20.55 2.33 -6.30
CA CYS A 218 20.22 3.64 -5.75
C CYS A 218 21.34 4.17 -4.84
N LYS A 219 21.99 3.30 -4.05
CA LYS A 219 23.15 3.66 -3.23
C LYS A 219 24.33 4.07 -4.11
N ASP A 220 24.61 3.31 -5.17
CA ASP A 220 25.69 3.63 -6.12
C ASP A 220 25.43 4.96 -6.84
N ALA A 221 24.16 5.23 -7.21
CA ALA A 221 23.77 6.50 -7.83
C ALA A 221 23.90 7.69 -6.87
N ALA A 222 23.58 7.51 -5.58
CA ALA A 222 23.77 8.53 -4.56
C ALA A 222 25.27 8.85 -4.38
N LEU A 223 26.11 7.81 -4.25
CA LEU A 223 27.56 7.94 -4.19
C LEU A 223 28.12 8.62 -5.45
N ALA A 224 27.65 8.26 -6.65
CA ALA A 224 28.06 8.90 -7.89
C ALA A 224 27.66 10.39 -7.95
N LYS A 225 26.52 10.77 -7.35
CA LYS A 225 26.09 12.17 -7.25
C LYS A 225 26.98 12.97 -6.30
N GLU A 226 27.40 12.38 -5.18
CA GLU A 226 28.37 12.96 -4.25
C GLU A 226 29.75 13.11 -4.91
N LEU A 227 30.19 12.09 -5.65
CA LEU A 227 31.46 12.12 -6.37
C LEU A 227 31.47 13.08 -7.56
N LYS A 228 30.31 13.53 -8.07
CA LYS A 228 30.19 14.37 -9.27
C LYS A 228 30.91 15.72 -9.15
N ASP A 229 31.08 16.24 -7.93
CA ASP A 229 31.85 17.46 -7.71
C ASP A 229 33.34 17.28 -8.06
N LEU A 230 33.85 16.02 -8.10
CA LEU A 230 35.20 15.57 -8.53
C LEU A 230 36.37 16.47 -8.06
N SER A 231 36.12 17.35 -7.09
CA SER A 231 37.04 18.37 -6.60
C SER A 231 38.24 17.69 -5.95
N PHE A 232 38.03 16.53 -5.31
CA PHE A 232 39.09 15.67 -4.80
C PHE A 232 39.89 14.96 -5.89
N CYS A 233 39.32 14.66 -7.06
CA CYS A 233 40.04 14.02 -8.17
C CYS A 233 41.12 14.93 -8.78
N SER A 234 41.03 16.24 -8.56
CA SER A 234 42.11 17.18 -8.90
C SER A 234 43.41 16.92 -8.13
N ALA A 235 43.32 16.27 -6.97
CA ALA A 235 44.46 15.89 -6.13
C ALA A 235 45.03 14.51 -6.47
N ILE A 236 44.36 13.72 -7.33
CA ILE A 236 44.83 12.41 -7.76
C ILE A 236 45.61 12.59 -9.07
N PRO A 237 46.96 12.44 -9.07
CA PRO A 237 47.75 12.62 -10.28
C PRO A 237 47.48 11.48 -11.26
N ILE A 238 46.69 11.74 -12.30
CA ILE A 238 46.47 10.81 -13.41
C ILE A 238 47.62 10.99 -14.41
N PRO A 239 48.47 9.97 -14.64
CA PRO A 239 49.59 10.06 -15.59
C PRO A 239 49.10 10.44 -17.00
N GLY A 240 49.59 11.56 -17.51
CA GLY A 240 49.29 12.04 -18.88
C GLY A 240 48.08 12.97 -19.02
N TYR A 241 47.19 13.07 -18.02
CA TYR A 241 45.99 13.92 -18.10
C TYR A 241 46.29 15.39 -17.74
N TYR A 242 47.05 15.61 -16.66
CA TYR A 242 47.49 16.93 -16.26
C TYR A 242 48.72 17.33 -17.07
N LYS A 243 48.52 17.87 -18.28
CA LYS A 243 49.59 18.56 -19.01
C LYS A 243 50.03 19.75 -18.17
N ASN A 244 51.18 19.58 -17.50
CA ASN A 244 51.97 20.62 -16.88
C ASN A 244 51.82 21.95 -17.63
N ASN A 245 51.46 23.01 -16.89
CA ASN A 245 51.66 24.40 -17.29
C ASN A 245 53.14 24.59 -17.64
N ARG A 246 53.54 24.24 -18.87
CA ARG A 246 54.80 24.67 -19.45
C ARG A 246 54.76 26.18 -19.41
N LYS A 247 55.59 26.77 -18.55
CA LYS A 247 55.83 28.21 -18.51
C LYS A 247 56.10 28.66 -19.96
N LYS A 248 55.13 29.36 -20.57
CA LYS A 248 55.35 30.07 -21.83
C LYS A 248 56.50 31.03 -21.55
N TYR A 249 57.69 30.76 -22.08
CA TYR A 249 58.75 31.75 -22.17
C TYR A 249 58.24 32.87 -23.08
N GLY A 250 57.59 33.87 -22.49
CA GLY A 250 57.22 35.09 -23.17
C GLY A 250 58.50 35.84 -23.56
N ILE A 251 58.60 36.20 -24.83
CA ILE A 251 59.55 37.19 -25.37
C ILE A 251 59.72 38.33 -24.36
N ARG A 252 60.95 38.57 -23.89
CA ARG A 252 61.28 39.71 -23.02
C ARG A 252 61.03 40.99 -23.82
N LYS A 253 59.94 41.71 -23.54
CA LYS A 253 59.84 43.12 -23.92
C LYS A 253 60.79 43.90 -23.02
N SER A 254 61.69 44.69 -23.60
CA SER A 254 62.62 45.54 -22.86
C SER A 254 61.85 46.47 -21.91
N ARG A 255 62.29 46.54 -20.64
CA ARG A 255 61.69 47.39 -19.59
C ARG A 255 62.20 48.83 -19.61
N THR A 256 62.84 49.25 -20.69
CA THR A 256 63.46 50.58 -20.79
C THR A 256 63.22 51.18 -22.17
N TYR A 257 62.05 51.78 -22.32
CA TYR A 257 61.88 52.94 -23.19
C TYR A 257 61.38 54.11 -22.34
N LYS A 258 62.31 54.95 -21.91
CA LYS A 258 62.01 56.25 -21.29
C LYS A 258 61.76 57.26 -22.41
N ARG A 259 60.50 57.45 -22.79
CA ARG A 259 60.06 58.73 -23.36
C ARG A 259 58.90 59.29 -22.54
N LYS A 260 58.99 60.58 -22.26
CA LYS A 260 57.99 61.34 -21.50
C LYS A 260 56.67 61.41 -22.29
N PRO A 261 55.50 61.44 -21.63
CA PRO A 261 54.22 61.54 -22.32
C PRO A 261 54.12 62.88 -23.07
N HIS A 262 53.80 62.83 -24.36
CA HIS A 262 53.40 64.01 -25.12
C HIS A 262 51.87 64.15 -25.07
N ASN A 263 51.36 65.39 -25.15
CA ASN A 263 49.98 65.79 -24.90
C ASN A 263 48.94 65.33 -25.96
N SER A 264 49.23 64.27 -26.72
CA SER A 264 48.37 63.76 -27.81
C SER A 264 47.79 62.36 -27.56
N HIS A 265 48.03 61.75 -26.39
CA HIS A 265 47.46 60.43 -26.06
C HIS A 265 46.23 60.54 -25.15
N VAL A 266 45.06 60.70 -25.78
CA VAL A 266 43.75 60.56 -25.14
C VAL A 266 43.54 59.10 -24.75
N LYS A 267 43.26 58.82 -23.47
CA LYS A 267 42.80 57.49 -23.03
C LYS A 267 41.31 57.34 -23.38
N PRO A 268 40.90 56.36 -24.18
CA PRO A 268 39.48 56.09 -24.40
C PRO A 268 38.86 55.48 -23.14
N PHE A 269 37.95 56.20 -22.49
CA PHE A 269 37.04 55.66 -21.49
C PHE A 269 36.15 54.59 -22.15
N LYS A 270 36.34 53.31 -21.81
CA LYS A 270 35.40 52.26 -22.23
C LYS A 270 34.11 52.38 -21.42
N ARG A 271 33.13 53.08 -21.98
CA ARG A 271 31.71 52.92 -21.66
C ARG A 271 31.25 51.55 -22.17
N LYS A 272 30.81 50.64 -21.28
CA LYS A 272 30.09 49.42 -21.67
C LYS A 272 28.96 49.10 -20.70
N TYR A 273 28.06 50.06 -20.53
CA TYR A 273 26.68 49.83 -20.10
C TYR A 273 25.76 50.51 -21.12
N LYS A 274 25.55 49.84 -22.26
CA LYS A 274 24.36 49.97 -23.09
C LYS A 274 24.13 48.60 -23.73
N ASP A 275 22.87 48.19 -23.66
CA ASP A 275 22.25 47.05 -24.33
C ASP A 275 22.38 45.69 -23.65
N ASP A 276 21.47 45.43 -22.70
CA ASP A 276 20.86 44.12 -22.49
C ASP A 276 19.37 44.31 -22.14
N ARG A 277 18.62 44.89 -23.10
CA ARG A 277 17.17 44.68 -23.20
C ARG A 277 16.96 43.48 -24.12
N GLY A 278 16.50 42.37 -23.56
CA GLY A 278 15.84 41.31 -24.30
C GLY A 278 16.58 39.97 -24.37
N ARG A 279 16.41 39.14 -23.33
CA ARG A 279 16.16 37.69 -23.47
C ARG A 279 15.79 37.09 -22.10
N VAL A 280 14.50 37.14 -21.76
CA VAL A 280 13.93 36.28 -20.72
C VAL A 280 13.82 34.88 -21.31
N LYS A 281 14.70 33.97 -20.88
CA LYS A 281 14.53 32.53 -21.07
C LYS A 281 13.70 32.03 -19.89
N LYS A 282 12.49 31.55 -20.16
CA LYS A 282 11.62 30.86 -19.20
C LYS A 282 12.35 29.65 -18.63
N TYR A 283 12.51 29.61 -17.31
CA TYR A 283 12.45 28.37 -16.54
C TYR A 283 11.35 28.58 -15.50
N PHE A 284 10.29 27.78 -15.64
CA PHE A 284 9.32 27.52 -14.60
C PHE A 284 9.99 26.52 -13.64
N ASP A 285 10.21 26.92 -12.39
CA ASP A 285 10.39 26.00 -11.27
C ASP A 285 9.45 26.50 -10.16
N ASP A 286 8.23 25.94 -10.16
CA ASP A 286 7.33 25.97 -9.01
C ASP A 286 7.74 24.86 -8.04
N SER A 287 8.61 25.17 -7.08
CA SER A 287 8.65 24.48 -5.78
C SER A 287 9.65 25.16 -4.83
N SER A 288 9.30 26.32 -4.30
CA SER A 288 9.86 26.82 -3.04
C SER A 288 8.89 26.49 -1.90
N ILE A 289 8.88 25.22 -1.49
CA ILE A 289 8.45 24.83 -0.15
C ILE A 289 9.72 24.55 0.63
N TYR A 290 9.96 25.35 1.66
CA TYR A 290 11.06 25.17 2.60
C TYR A 290 10.77 23.96 3.50
N SER A 291 11.75 23.06 3.64
CA SER A 291 11.75 22.02 4.66
C SER A 291 12.03 22.66 6.03
N ILE A 292 11.09 22.53 6.96
CA ILE A 292 11.38 22.68 8.39
C ILE A 292 11.95 21.33 8.84
N SER A 293 13.21 21.33 9.26
CA SER A 293 13.84 20.22 9.95
C SER A 293 13.60 20.37 11.45
N GLU A 294 12.78 19.51 12.04
CA GLU A 294 12.80 19.28 13.49
C GLU A 294 12.89 17.78 13.74
N GLY A 295 14.01 17.39 14.35
CA GLY A 295 14.22 16.07 14.90
C GLY A 295 13.80 16.02 16.37
N GLU A 296 13.34 14.83 16.75
CA GLU A 296 13.27 14.23 18.09
C GLU A 296 12.15 14.68 19.04
N GLY A 297 11.29 13.71 19.39
CA GLY A 297 10.27 13.81 20.43
C GLY A 297 9.29 12.64 20.39
N ASP A 298 9.70 11.53 21.00
CA ASP A 298 8.91 10.32 21.28
C ASP A 298 7.57 10.64 21.97
N VAL A 299 6.46 10.06 21.50
CA VAL A 299 5.30 9.53 22.26
C VAL A 299 4.23 9.04 21.25
N HIS A 300 3.95 7.75 21.30
CA HIS A 300 2.78 7.10 20.72
C HIS A 300 1.46 7.75 21.16
N GLN A 301 0.74 8.43 20.28
CA GLN A 301 -0.71 8.62 20.39
C GLN A 301 -1.43 8.52 19.04
N ASN A 302 -2.14 7.40 18.91
CA ASN A 302 -3.28 7.09 18.05
C ASN A 302 -3.85 8.24 17.19
N SER A 303 -3.68 8.14 15.87
CA SER A 303 -4.53 8.84 14.91
C SER A 303 -5.90 8.17 14.82
N SER A 304 -6.80 8.58 15.69
CA SER A 304 -8.26 8.48 15.49
C SER A 304 -8.89 9.71 16.10
N ILE A 305 -8.88 10.82 15.36
CA ILE A 305 -9.71 11.98 15.68
C ILE A 305 -10.91 11.94 14.75
N MET A 306 -12.04 11.64 15.37
CA MET A 306 -13.36 11.77 14.82
C MET A 306 -13.61 13.22 14.40
N VAL A 307 -14.33 13.36 13.30
CA VAL A 307 -15.02 14.58 12.90
C VAL A 307 -15.97 14.98 14.03
N GLN A 308 -15.57 15.96 14.83
CA GLN A 308 -16.49 16.73 15.67
C GLN A 308 -16.30 18.20 15.32
N ASP A 309 -17.36 18.75 14.72
CA ASP A 309 -17.52 20.16 14.41
C ASP A 309 -17.32 21.00 15.69
N THR A 310 -16.14 21.58 15.81
CA THR A 310 -15.85 22.64 16.78
C THR A 310 -15.47 23.88 16.00
N LEU A 311 -16.12 25.00 16.36
CA LEU A 311 -15.95 26.31 15.75
C LEU A 311 -14.52 26.81 16.01
N ILE A 312 -13.63 26.66 15.03
CA ILE A 312 -12.35 27.37 15.01
C ILE A 312 -12.61 28.76 14.43
N GLU A 313 -12.44 29.81 15.25
CA GLU A 313 -12.29 31.17 14.73
C GLU A 313 -10.96 31.26 13.98
N GLU A 314 -10.99 31.15 12.66
CA GLU A 314 -9.84 31.39 11.80
C GLU A 314 -9.51 32.89 11.78
N ALA A 315 -8.57 33.32 12.63
CA ALA A 315 -7.95 34.63 12.53
C ALA A 315 -6.87 34.59 11.43
N ALA A 316 -7.22 35.07 10.22
CA ALA A 316 -6.25 35.28 9.15
C ALA A 316 -5.46 36.58 9.39
N PHE A 317 -4.15 36.47 9.63
CA PHE A 317 -3.25 37.62 9.67
C PHE A 317 -2.70 37.90 8.26
N MET A 318 -3.05 39.06 7.68
CA MET A 318 -2.35 39.60 6.51
C MET A 318 -1.31 40.62 6.96
N VAL A 319 -0.04 40.39 6.59
CA VAL A 319 1.00 41.42 6.68
C VAL A 319 0.78 42.41 5.54
N ILE A 320 0.44 43.66 5.89
CA ILE A 320 0.39 44.76 4.94
C ILE A 320 1.78 45.42 4.96
N GLU A 321 2.57 45.21 3.92
CA GLU A 321 3.67 46.13 3.62
C GLU A 321 3.07 47.41 3.03
N GLU A 322 3.22 48.53 3.74
CA GLU A 322 2.89 49.86 3.24
C GLU A 322 3.76 50.15 2.00
N SER A 323 3.21 49.85 0.82
CA SER A 323 3.75 50.25 -0.46
C SER A 323 2.80 51.26 -1.09
N ASN A 324 3.38 52.40 -1.49
CA ASN A 324 2.69 53.58 -1.99
C ASN A 324 1.58 53.24 -3.01
N GLU A 325 0.44 53.92 -2.90
CA GLU A 325 -0.81 53.73 -3.66
C GLU A 325 -0.69 53.73 -5.20
N SER A 326 0.48 54.06 -5.76
CA SER A 326 0.70 54.18 -7.20
C SER A 326 1.14 52.90 -7.91
N GLU A 327 1.47 51.81 -7.21
CA GLU A 327 1.94 50.55 -7.84
C GLU A 327 0.92 49.40 -7.90
N MET A 328 -0.24 49.51 -7.24
CA MET A 328 -1.28 48.46 -7.26
C MET A 328 -2.01 48.30 -8.62
N ASN A 329 -1.82 49.23 -9.56
CA ASN A 329 -2.46 49.14 -10.89
C ASN A 329 -1.69 48.27 -11.90
N LYS A 330 -0.53 47.68 -11.55
CA LYS A 330 0.34 46.97 -12.52
C LYS A 330 0.33 45.44 -12.45
N LYS A 331 -0.49 44.81 -11.60
CA LYS A 331 -0.60 43.33 -11.50
C LYS A 331 -2.03 42.81 -11.73
N LYS A 332 -2.80 43.41 -12.64
CA LYS A 332 -4.06 42.81 -13.12
C LYS A 332 -3.82 42.21 -14.51
N PRO A 333 -4.09 40.91 -14.74
CA PRO A 333 -4.14 40.41 -16.10
C PRO A 333 -5.31 41.09 -16.81
N ASP A 334 -5.02 41.91 -17.82
CA ASP A 334 -6.03 42.48 -18.71
C ASP A 334 -6.71 41.33 -19.48
N LYS A 335 -7.84 40.86 -18.94
CA LYS A 335 -8.69 39.90 -19.64
C LYS A 335 -9.65 40.66 -20.52
N GLU A 336 -9.42 40.58 -21.83
CA GLU A 336 -10.36 41.12 -22.80
C GLU A 336 -11.74 40.46 -22.66
N LEU A 337 -12.79 41.28 -22.71
CA LEU A 337 -14.16 40.81 -22.78
C LEU A 337 -14.43 40.09 -24.12
N PRO A 338 -15.29 39.07 -24.15
CA PRO A 338 -15.74 38.48 -25.41
C PRO A 338 -16.35 39.54 -26.36
N THR A 339 -16.21 39.35 -27.68
CA THR A 339 -16.62 40.33 -28.71
C THR A 339 -18.10 40.73 -28.60
N GLN A 340 -18.97 39.81 -28.19
CA GLN A 340 -20.42 40.06 -27.97
C GLN A 340 -20.71 40.86 -26.69
N SER A 341 -19.82 40.82 -25.71
CA SER A 341 -19.92 41.61 -24.48
C SER A 341 -19.27 42.98 -24.60
N LYS A 342 -18.31 43.20 -25.52
CA LYS A 342 -17.70 44.52 -25.77
C LYS A 342 -18.71 45.54 -26.35
N SER A 343 -19.67 45.06 -27.14
CA SER A 343 -20.73 45.86 -27.76
C SER A 343 -22.04 45.87 -26.96
N CYS A 344 -22.09 45.17 -25.83
CA CYS A 344 -23.27 45.08 -24.99
C CYS A 344 -23.31 46.25 -24.00
N GLU A 345 -24.40 47.00 -24.01
CA GLU A 345 -24.75 47.87 -22.88
C GLU A 345 -25.24 46.99 -21.72
N HIS A 346 -24.32 46.69 -20.79
CA HIS A 346 -24.52 45.70 -19.74
C HIS A 346 -25.61 46.11 -18.74
N ASP A 347 -26.75 45.40 -18.78
CA ASP A 347 -27.79 45.47 -17.76
C ASP A 347 -27.47 44.45 -16.64
N TRP A 348 -26.67 44.87 -15.68
CA TRP A 348 -26.20 43.99 -14.62
C TRP A 348 -27.30 43.67 -13.61
N LYS A 349 -27.66 42.39 -13.50
CA LYS A 349 -28.63 41.89 -12.51
C LYS A 349 -27.95 41.05 -11.43
N GLU A 350 -28.26 41.35 -10.18
CA GLU A 350 -27.73 40.64 -9.00
C GLU A 350 -28.56 39.38 -8.70
N ASN A 351 -27.89 38.23 -8.54
CA ASN A 351 -28.50 37.01 -7.98
C ASN A 351 -29.74 36.45 -8.72
N VAL A 352 -29.85 36.63 -10.05
CA VAL A 352 -31.07 36.27 -10.83
C VAL A 352 -31.01 34.89 -11.52
N VAL A 353 -29.84 34.25 -11.62
CA VAL A 353 -29.71 32.95 -12.31
C VAL A 353 -29.92 31.79 -11.32
N THR A 354 -30.53 30.69 -11.75
CA THR A 354 -30.83 29.51 -10.92
C THR A 354 -29.77 28.40 -10.97
N ASN A 355 -28.84 28.45 -11.93
CA ASN A 355 -27.83 27.39 -12.14
C ASN A 355 -26.44 27.78 -11.62
N TYR A 356 -25.59 26.80 -11.28
CA TYR A 356 -24.18 27.01 -10.97
C TYR A 356 -23.44 27.51 -12.21
N THR A 357 -23.00 28.77 -12.21
CA THR A 357 -22.27 29.38 -13.34
C THR A 357 -20.87 29.80 -12.93
N ILE A 358 -19.94 29.72 -13.86
CA ILE A 358 -18.52 30.01 -13.65
C ILE A 358 -18.25 31.51 -13.87
N CYS A 359 -17.47 32.14 -13.00
CA CYS A 359 -17.04 33.53 -13.16
C CYS A 359 -16.10 33.67 -14.38
N TYR A 360 -16.36 34.63 -15.27
CA TYR A 360 -15.52 34.86 -16.45
C TYR A 360 -14.07 35.25 -16.08
N TYR A 361 -13.92 36.09 -15.05
CA TYR A 361 -12.64 36.66 -14.67
C TYR A 361 -11.74 35.68 -13.90
N CYS A 362 -12.26 34.95 -12.91
CA CYS A 362 -11.45 34.03 -12.10
C CYS A 362 -11.64 32.55 -12.41
N ARG A 363 -12.62 32.17 -13.27
CA ARG A 363 -12.97 30.78 -13.58
C ARG A 363 -13.41 29.93 -12.39
N ILE A 364 -13.74 30.55 -11.25
CA ILE A 364 -14.30 29.88 -10.05
C ILE A 364 -15.82 29.78 -10.19
N LEU A 365 -16.40 28.69 -9.69
CA LEU A 365 -17.85 28.49 -9.57
C LEU A 365 -18.46 29.56 -8.67
N THR A 366 -19.50 30.25 -9.16
CA THR A 366 -20.21 31.27 -8.40
C THR A 366 -21.46 30.70 -7.74
N THR A 367 -21.73 31.15 -6.52
CA THR A 367 -22.99 30.84 -5.83
C THR A 367 -24.08 31.82 -6.31
N ASN A 368 -25.34 31.39 -6.26
CA ASN A 368 -26.50 32.22 -6.58
C ASN A 368 -26.70 33.41 -5.63
N MET A 369 -26.00 33.44 -4.51
CA MET A 369 -26.12 34.45 -3.45
C MET A 369 -25.09 35.59 -3.55
N SER A 370 -24.05 35.46 -4.39
CA SER A 370 -22.94 36.43 -4.47
C SER A 370 -22.38 36.59 -5.89
N ARG A 371 -23.25 36.89 -6.86
CA ARG A 371 -22.85 37.09 -8.27
C ARG A 371 -23.60 38.19 -9.01
N LEU A 372 -22.94 38.74 -10.02
CA LEU A 372 -23.52 39.60 -11.03
C LEU A 372 -23.62 38.86 -12.35
N ASN A 373 -24.78 38.93 -12.99
CA ASN A 373 -24.97 38.42 -14.34
C ASN A 373 -25.60 39.48 -15.24
N CYS A 374 -25.08 39.62 -16.45
CA CYS A 374 -25.76 40.39 -17.50
C CYS A 374 -26.65 39.43 -18.31
N PRO A 375 -27.99 39.53 -18.28
CA PRO A 375 -28.87 38.64 -19.03
C PRO A 375 -28.76 38.83 -20.55
N LYS A 376 -28.29 40.01 -21.02
CA LYS A 376 -28.11 40.30 -22.45
C LYS A 376 -26.91 39.56 -23.06
N CYS A 377 -25.79 39.45 -22.35
CA CYS A 377 -24.56 38.83 -22.85
C CYS A 377 -24.10 37.60 -22.04
N GLN A 378 -24.90 37.16 -21.07
CA GLN A 378 -24.66 36.02 -20.16
C GLN A 378 -23.31 36.07 -19.42
N LEU A 379 -22.72 37.27 -19.29
CA LEU A 379 -21.46 37.46 -18.61
C LEU A 379 -21.68 37.39 -17.09
N THR A 380 -21.13 36.35 -16.46
CA THR A 380 -21.19 36.16 -15.01
C THR A 380 -19.88 36.56 -14.34
N SER A 381 -19.97 37.33 -13.25
CA SER A 381 -18.84 37.71 -12.40
C SER A 381 -19.14 37.39 -10.92
N CYS A 382 -18.15 36.84 -10.20
CA CYS A 382 -18.26 36.66 -8.74
C CYS A 382 -18.16 38.01 -8.01
N ALA A 383 -18.59 38.07 -6.75
CA ALA A 383 -18.54 39.30 -5.95
C ALA A 383 -17.15 39.97 -5.90
N LEU A 384 -16.07 39.17 -5.84
CA LEU A 384 -14.69 39.69 -5.83
C LEU A 384 -14.30 40.30 -7.18
N CYS A 385 -14.58 39.59 -8.28
CA CYS A 385 -14.25 40.06 -9.62
C CYS A 385 -15.13 41.24 -10.05
N ALA A 386 -16.37 41.30 -9.58
CA ALA A 386 -17.24 42.45 -9.77
C ALA A 386 -16.65 43.73 -9.18
N LYS A 387 -16.15 43.66 -7.95
CA LYS A 387 -15.49 44.81 -7.30
C LYS A 387 -14.20 45.19 -8.03
N ASN A 388 -13.38 44.20 -8.41
CA ASN A 388 -12.03 44.44 -8.90
C ASN A 388 -11.93 44.79 -10.39
N TYR A 389 -12.85 44.29 -11.23
CA TYR A 389 -12.84 44.49 -12.70
C TYR A 389 -14.01 45.33 -13.20
N LEU A 390 -15.15 45.34 -12.50
CA LEU A 390 -16.35 46.06 -12.92
C LEU A 390 -16.69 47.26 -12.02
N GLY A 391 -15.96 47.44 -10.90
CA GLY A 391 -16.25 48.50 -9.91
C GLY A 391 -17.61 48.37 -9.23
N LYS A 392 -18.29 47.22 -9.36
CA LYS A 392 -19.62 46.98 -8.78
C LYS A 392 -19.53 46.14 -7.51
N THR A 393 -20.15 46.63 -6.45
CA THR A 393 -20.29 45.90 -5.18
C THR A 393 -21.53 45.01 -5.23
N VAL A 394 -21.37 43.71 -5.00
CA VAL A 394 -22.49 42.75 -4.95
C VAL A 394 -22.95 42.57 -3.51
N ASN A 395 -24.25 42.76 -3.25
CA ASN A 395 -24.83 42.47 -1.95
C ASN A 395 -24.99 40.96 -1.76
N VAL A 396 -24.15 40.38 -0.91
CA VAL A 396 -24.23 38.95 -0.57
C VAL A 396 -25.45 38.73 0.32
N LYS A 397 -26.47 38.04 -0.20
CA LYS A 397 -27.58 37.60 0.63
C LYS A 397 -27.05 36.52 1.58
N ARG A 398 -26.94 36.81 2.88
CA ARG A 398 -26.71 35.76 3.88
C ARG A 398 -27.94 34.85 3.89
N LYS A 399 -27.74 33.52 3.96
CA LYS A 399 -28.84 32.62 4.37
C LYS A 399 -29.39 33.17 5.68
N GLN A 400 -30.66 33.55 5.70
CA GLN A 400 -31.34 33.73 6.98
C GLN A 400 -31.23 32.39 7.69
N GLN A 401 -30.61 32.37 8.87
CA GLN A 401 -30.82 31.27 9.78
C GLN A 401 -32.33 31.21 9.98
N HIS A 402 -32.95 30.12 9.55
CA HIS A 402 -34.34 29.87 9.93
C HIS A 402 -34.35 29.90 11.45
N LYS A 403 -35.03 30.91 12.01
CA LYS A 403 -35.58 30.81 13.35
C LYS A 403 -36.43 29.52 13.31
N PRO A 404 -36.20 28.54 14.20
CA PRO A 404 -37.09 27.40 14.27
C PRO A 404 -38.50 27.97 14.46
N GLU A 405 -39.40 27.66 13.52
CA GLU A 405 -40.82 27.83 13.79
C GLU A 405 -41.11 27.06 15.08
N GLU A 406 -41.79 27.73 16.01
CA GLU A 406 -42.13 27.19 17.32
C GLU A 406 -42.67 25.75 17.17
N GLU A 407 -41.84 24.79 17.57
CA GLU A 407 -42.23 23.39 17.64
C GLU A 407 -43.43 23.32 18.56
N LYS A 408 -44.58 22.95 17.98
CA LYS A 408 -45.76 22.57 18.76
C LYS A 408 -45.30 21.57 19.80
N ASP A 409 -45.52 21.93 21.06
CA ASP A 409 -45.16 21.22 22.27
C ASP A 409 -45.54 19.73 22.17
N PHE A 410 -44.62 18.89 21.69
CA PHE A 410 -44.75 17.45 21.75
C PHE A 410 -44.49 17.06 23.20
N SER A 411 -45.57 16.89 23.98
CA SER A 411 -45.62 16.32 25.34
C SER A 411 -44.23 16.06 25.94
N CYS A 412 -43.69 17.09 26.60
CA CYS A 412 -42.33 17.20 27.14
C CYS A 412 -41.80 15.92 27.83
N ASN A 413 -42.69 15.14 28.44
CA ASN A 413 -42.35 13.90 29.13
C ASN A 413 -41.87 12.76 28.20
N LYS A 414 -42.43 12.62 26.99
CA LYS A 414 -42.09 11.49 26.10
C LYS A 414 -40.73 11.70 25.42
N VAL A 415 -40.42 12.95 25.07
CA VAL A 415 -39.11 13.33 24.51
C VAL A 415 -38.01 13.22 25.58
N ARG A 416 -38.33 13.58 26.84
CA ARG A 416 -37.39 13.41 27.96
C ARG A 416 -37.07 11.93 28.21
N LEU A 417 -38.09 11.08 28.23
CA LEU A 417 -37.92 9.63 28.41
C LEU A 417 -37.08 9.00 27.29
N LEU A 418 -37.27 9.43 26.04
CA LEU A 418 -36.48 8.94 24.90
C LEU A 418 -35.02 9.38 24.99
N LYS A 419 -34.74 10.61 25.45
CA LYS A 419 -33.36 11.08 25.68
C LYS A 419 -32.68 10.33 26.81
N GLU A 420 -33.39 10.07 27.91
CA GLU A 420 -32.88 9.26 29.02
C GLU A 420 -32.56 7.83 28.56
N LEU A 421 -33.47 7.20 27.80
CA LEU A 421 -33.27 5.86 27.25
C LEU A 421 -32.09 5.81 26.25
N LEU A 422 -31.94 6.85 25.43
CA LEU A 422 -30.83 6.94 24.48
C LEU A 422 -29.49 7.04 25.23
N ASN A 423 -29.42 7.87 26.27
CA ASN A 423 -28.23 8.02 27.12
C ASN A 423 -27.86 6.72 27.83
N GLU A 424 -28.83 5.99 28.37
CA GLU A 424 -28.60 4.70 29.01
C GLU A 424 -28.06 3.67 28.00
N LYS A 425 -28.57 3.70 26.76
CA LYS A 425 -28.09 2.79 25.70
C LYS A 425 -26.69 3.16 25.21
N THR A 426 -26.36 4.44 25.08
CA THR A 426 -24.99 4.86 24.74
C THR A 426 -24.00 4.50 25.84
N GLU A 427 -24.37 4.63 27.12
CA GLU A 427 -23.52 4.18 28.23
C GLU A 427 -23.29 2.67 28.21
N GLN A 428 -24.33 1.87 27.95
CA GLN A 428 -24.21 0.41 27.80
C GLN A 428 -23.26 0.03 26.65
N VAL A 429 -23.38 0.69 25.50
CA VAL A 429 -22.49 0.43 24.35
C VAL A 429 -21.05 0.84 24.67
N GLN A 430 -20.84 2.00 25.29
CA GLN A 430 -19.50 2.44 25.70
C GLN A 430 -18.86 1.47 26.71
N GLN A 431 -19.65 0.91 27.62
CA GLN A 431 -19.15 -0.07 28.57
C GLN A 431 -18.75 -1.38 27.87
N MET A 432 -19.56 -1.88 26.93
CA MET A 432 -19.21 -3.05 26.14
C MET A 432 -17.91 -2.86 25.34
N ILE A 433 -17.71 -1.68 24.74
CA ILE A 433 -16.47 -1.36 24.02
C ILE A 433 -15.26 -1.40 24.96
N ARG A 434 -15.40 -0.85 26.18
CA ARG A 434 -14.34 -0.90 27.20
C ARG A 434 -14.01 -2.32 27.62
N ASP A 435 -15.02 -3.15 27.84
CA ASP A 435 -14.84 -4.55 28.24
C ASP A 435 -14.19 -5.38 27.13
N GLN A 436 -14.60 -5.20 25.87
CA GLN A 436 -13.96 -5.84 24.71
C GLN A 436 -12.50 -5.40 24.54
N ALA A 437 -12.20 -4.11 24.71
CA ALA A 437 -10.83 -3.63 24.65
C ALA A 437 -9.97 -4.29 25.74
N LYS A 438 -10.51 -4.43 26.96
CA LYS A 438 -9.82 -5.11 28.06
C LYS A 438 -9.53 -6.58 27.76
N GLU A 439 -10.52 -7.34 27.26
CA GLU A 439 -10.34 -8.74 26.86
C GLU A 439 -9.27 -8.89 25.77
N TYR A 440 -9.25 -7.98 24.80
CA TYR A 440 -8.24 -7.97 23.74
C TYR A 440 -6.82 -7.77 24.28
N TYR A 441 -6.63 -6.82 25.20
CA TYR A 441 -5.32 -6.59 25.83
C TYR A 441 -4.87 -7.76 26.71
N GLU A 442 -5.78 -8.34 27.49
CA GLU A 442 -5.48 -9.51 28.33
C GLU A 442 -5.10 -10.74 27.48
N SER A 443 -5.82 -10.98 26.37
CA SER A 443 -5.51 -12.04 25.41
C SER A 443 -4.12 -11.84 24.77
N ASN A 444 -3.79 -10.62 24.34
CA ASN A 444 -2.48 -10.31 23.79
C ASN A 444 -1.33 -10.53 24.79
N ILE A 445 -1.54 -10.20 26.06
CA ILE A 445 -0.57 -10.49 27.12
C ILE A 445 -0.37 -12.00 27.28
N ALA A 446 -1.46 -12.79 27.26
CA ALA A 446 -1.39 -14.24 27.36
C ALA A 446 -0.65 -14.89 26.17
N ILE A 447 -0.87 -14.38 24.95
CA ILE A 447 -0.15 -14.81 23.75
C ILE A 447 1.35 -14.50 23.88
N LYS A 448 1.70 -13.29 24.31
CA LYS A 448 3.11 -12.89 24.49
C LYS A 448 3.83 -13.76 25.51
N LYS A 449 3.19 -14.08 26.64
CA LYS A 449 3.75 -15.01 27.65
C LYS A 449 3.95 -16.42 27.10
N LYS A 450 3.03 -16.91 26.27
CA LYS A 450 3.20 -18.22 25.60
C LYS A 450 4.38 -18.18 24.64
N GLU A 451 4.52 -17.12 23.84
CA GLU A 451 5.65 -16.97 22.92
C GLU A 451 6.98 -16.98 23.67
N GLU A 452 7.10 -16.23 24.77
CA GLU A 452 8.29 -16.24 25.63
C GLU A 452 8.60 -17.65 26.16
N LEU A 453 7.58 -18.41 26.58
CA LEU A 453 7.73 -19.80 26.99
C LEU A 453 8.26 -20.69 25.85
N TRP A 454 7.65 -20.61 24.66
CA TRP A 454 8.09 -21.35 23.47
C TRP A 454 9.53 -21.02 23.08
N GLN A 455 9.95 -19.75 23.18
CA GLN A 455 11.32 -19.34 22.91
C GLN A 455 12.29 -19.96 23.93
N THR A 456 11.92 -20.01 25.22
CA THR A 456 12.77 -20.66 26.24
C THR A 456 12.89 -22.17 26.02
N GLU A 457 11.79 -22.86 25.74
CA GLU A 457 11.79 -24.30 25.46
C GLU A 457 12.60 -24.63 24.20
N ARG A 458 12.46 -23.82 23.15
CA ARG A 458 13.28 -23.93 21.93
C ARG A 458 14.76 -23.74 22.21
N SER A 459 15.12 -22.80 23.09
CA SER A 459 16.52 -22.55 23.45
C SER A 459 17.15 -23.71 24.24
N LEU A 460 16.35 -24.38 25.07
CA LEU A 460 16.74 -25.60 25.78
C LEU A 460 16.99 -26.74 24.79
N LEU A 461 16.02 -27.01 23.90
CA LEU A 461 16.15 -28.05 22.88
C LEU A 461 17.37 -27.83 21.97
N LEU A 462 17.65 -26.57 21.60
CA LEU A 462 18.82 -26.24 20.79
C LEU A 462 20.14 -26.55 21.52
N ARG A 463 20.18 -26.32 22.84
CA ARG A 463 21.34 -26.66 23.67
C ARG A 463 21.52 -28.17 23.76
N ASP A 464 20.45 -28.91 24.03
CA ASP A 464 20.48 -30.38 24.12
C ASP A 464 20.95 -31.01 22.80
N LEU A 465 20.45 -30.50 21.66
CA LEU A 465 20.92 -30.90 20.33
C LEU A 465 22.40 -30.61 20.11
N THR A 466 22.88 -29.45 20.57
CA THR A 466 24.28 -29.06 20.45
C THR A 466 25.18 -29.98 21.28
N ASP A 467 24.75 -30.35 22.48
CA ASP A 467 25.51 -31.25 23.34
C ASP A 467 25.49 -32.69 22.81
N ALA A 468 24.37 -33.14 22.25
CA ALA A 468 24.30 -34.42 21.54
C ALA A 468 25.25 -34.48 20.34
N LEU A 469 25.36 -33.39 19.56
CA LEU A 469 26.31 -33.31 18.45
C LEU A 469 27.77 -33.42 18.93
N LYS A 470 28.13 -32.77 20.04
CA LYS A 470 29.47 -32.92 20.64
C LYS A 470 29.77 -34.36 21.03
N ILE A 471 28.78 -35.06 21.61
CA ILE A 471 28.93 -36.48 21.97
C ILE A 471 29.16 -37.33 20.71
N ILE A 472 28.41 -37.08 19.63
CA ILE A 472 28.59 -37.78 18.35
C ILE A 472 29.99 -37.54 17.80
N ASP A 473 30.50 -36.31 17.85
CA ASP A 473 31.85 -35.99 17.36
C ASP A 473 32.94 -36.66 18.21
N GLN A 474 32.76 -36.74 19.53
CA GLN A 474 33.65 -37.51 20.42
C GLN A 474 33.65 -38.99 20.08
N LEU A 475 32.49 -39.61 19.89
CA LEU A 475 32.37 -41.02 19.53
C LEU A 475 33.01 -41.32 18.16
N LYS A 476 32.87 -40.43 17.19
CA LYS A 476 33.55 -40.55 15.89
C LYS A 476 35.07 -40.50 16.03
N ALA A 477 35.59 -39.58 16.85
CA ALA A 477 37.03 -39.48 17.10
C ALA A 477 37.58 -40.75 17.78
N GLU A 478 36.83 -41.30 18.73
CA GLU A 478 37.21 -42.55 19.41
C GLU A 478 37.14 -43.76 18.47
N GLN A 479 36.14 -43.81 17.58
CA GLN A 479 36.05 -44.84 16.55
C GLN A 479 37.27 -44.81 15.61
N ILE A 480 37.69 -43.63 15.15
CA ILE A 480 38.88 -43.49 14.29
C ILE A 480 40.13 -44.00 15.01
N ARG A 481 40.32 -43.64 16.29
CA ARG A 481 41.46 -44.12 17.08
C ARG A 481 41.49 -45.63 17.24
N LEU A 482 40.34 -46.26 17.47
CA LEU A 482 40.23 -47.72 17.58
C LEU A 482 40.50 -48.42 16.24
N GLU A 483 40.14 -47.80 15.12
CA GLU A 483 40.45 -48.30 13.78
C GLU A 483 41.97 -48.25 13.52
N GLU A 484 42.63 -47.13 13.88
CA GLU A 484 44.09 -46.97 13.76
C GLU A 484 44.85 -48.00 14.62
N GLU A 485 44.41 -48.25 15.86
CA GLU A 485 45.03 -49.24 16.76
C GLU A 485 44.88 -50.68 16.21
N LYS A 486 43.72 -50.99 15.60
CA LYS A 486 43.52 -52.28 14.91
C LYS A 486 44.43 -52.43 13.71
N ASP A 487 44.59 -51.38 12.91
CA ASP A 487 45.47 -51.41 11.74
C ASP A 487 46.94 -51.61 12.14
N GLU A 488 47.40 -50.96 13.22
CA GLU A 488 48.73 -51.19 13.78
C GLU A 488 48.93 -52.63 14.27
N GLU A 489 47.93 -53.22 14.94
CA GLU A 489 48.00 -54.60 15.40
C GLU A 489 48.02 -55.59 14.23
N ILE A 490 47.23 -55.35 13.18
CA ILE A 490 47.26 -56.14 11.94
C ILE A 490 48.65 -56.09 11.30
N ILE A 491 49.28 -54.92 11.27
CA ILE A 491 50.65 -54.76 10.74
C ILE A 491 51.64 -55.58 11.58
N ARG A 492 51.58 -55.48 12.93
CA ARG A 492 52.44 -56.25 13.83
C ARG A 492 52.29 -57.76 13.63
N LEU A 493 51.06 -58.26 13.55
CA LEU A 493 50.79 -59.68 13.34
C LEU A 493 51.28 -60.17 11.97
N LYS A 494 51.17 -59.34 10.91
CA LYS A 494 51.70 -59.66 9.58
C LYS A 494 53.22 -59.80 9.59
N VAL A 495 53.94 -58.92 10.30
CA VAL A 495 55.40 -59.00 10.45
C VAL A 495 55.80 -60.28 11.17
N GLN A 496 55.17 -60.60 12.30
CA GLN A 496 55.44 -61.84 13.04
C GLN A 496 55.17 -63.10 12.21
N LEU A 497 54.13 -63.08 11.38
CA LEU A 497 53.80 -64.20 10.50
C LEU A 497 54.86 -64.35 9.39
N GLN A 498 55.36 -63.23 8.85
CA GLN A 498 56.42 -63.24 7.84
C GLN A 498 57.73 -63.79 8.42
N GLU A 499 58.14 -63.33 9.61
CA GLU A 499 59.33 -63.86 10.30
C GLU A 499 59.24 -65.36 10.60
N LYS A 500 58.05 -65.88 10.91
CA LYS A 500 57.82 -67.32 11.09
C LYS A 500 57.97 -68.08 9.77
N LYS A 501 57.41 -67.56 8.68
CA LYS A 501 57.55 -68.16 7.34
C LYS A 501 59.01 -68.19 6.90
N ASP A 502 59.75 -67.11 7.12
CA ASP A 502 61.16 -67.03 6.73
C ASP A 502 62.01 -68.05 7.52
N LYS A 503 61.72 -68.26 8.80
CA LYS A 503 62.36 -69.31 9.64
C LYS A 503 62.00 -70.74 9.23
N GLU A 504 60.79 -70.98 8.72
CA GLU A 504 60.37 -72.30 8.22
C GLU A 504 61.01 -72.66 6.87
N ILE A 505 61.50 -71.66 6.10
CA ILE A 505 62.16 -71.87 4.81
C ILE A 505 63.67 -72.16 4.97
N GLU A 506 64.28 -71.77 6.09
CA GLU A 506 65.70 -72.02 6.41
C GLU A 506 65.99 -73.41 7.02
N VAL A 507 64.96 -74.23 7.26
CA VAL A 507 65.05 -75.64 7.74
C VAL A 507 64.80 -76.58 6.57
#